data_AF-A0AAV7T4G7-F1
#
_entry.id   AF-A0AAV7T4G7-F1
#
_cell.length_a   1.000
_cell.length_b   1.000
_cell.length_c   1.000
_cell.angle_alpha   90.00
_cell.angle_beta   90.00
_cell.angle_gamma   90.00
#
_symmetry.space_group_name_H-M   'P 1'
#
loop_
_entity.id
_entity.type
_entity.pdbx_description
1 polymer ?
#
loop_
_entity_poly.entity_id
_entity_poly.type
_entity_poly.pdbx_seq_one_letter_code
_entity_poly.pdbx_strand_id
1 'polypeptide(L)'
;MVELKNNGYENLVIAINPGIPEDGKIINNIKDMMTDASAYLFSATQRRAYFRNITILIPLTWVRDPSYSRVKTESFDKADVIIADPFLKYGDDPYTLQYGGCGEPGKYIHFTPNFVTDDSLLTVYGPRGRVFVHEWAHLRWGVFDEYNNDRPFYISGNLNIQATR
;
A
#
# COMPACT_ATOMS: atom_id res chain seq x y z
N MET A 1 15.76 2.77 -5.64
CA MET A 1 14.73 3.80 -5.41
C MET A 1 13.72 3.69 -6.53
N VAL A 2 12.43 3.92 -6.24
CA VAL A 2 11.37 3.82 -7.25
C VAL A 2 11.44 4.95 -8.27
N GLU A 3 11.42 4.58 -9.54
CA GLU A 3 11.49 5.48 -10.68
C GLU A 3 10.28 5.30 -11.60
N LEU A 4 9.80 6.40 -12.18
CA LEU A 4 8.76 6.37 -13.21
C LEU A 4 9.42 6.50 -14.58
N LYS A 5 9.51 5.40 -15.33
CA LYS A 5 10.13 5.35 -16.67
C LYS A 5 9.10 4.97 -17.71
N ASN A 6 8.88 5.84 -18.70
CA ASN A 6 7.88 5.62 -19.75
C ASN A 6 6.53 5.19 -19.16
N ASN A 7 6.02 5.97 -18.20
CA ASN A 7 4.76 5.73 -17.48
C ASN A 7 4.71 4.49 -16.56
N GLY A 8 5.79 3.70 -16.45
CA GLY A 8 5.84 2.52 -15.57
C GLY A 8 6.71 2.77 -14.34
N TYR A 9 6.16 2.55 -13.15
CA TYR A 9 6.93 2.49 -11.92
C TYR A 9 7.77 1.20 -11.89
N GLU A 10 9.05 1.36 -11.59
CA GLU A 10 10.04 0.29 -11.49
C GLU A 10 10.75 0.33 -10.14
N ASN A 11 11.27 -0.84 -9.72
CA ASN A 11 12.08 -1.02 -8.51
C ASN A 11 11.31 -0.77 -7.20
N LEU A 12 9.99 -1.01 -7.20
CA LEU A 12 9.17 -0.98 -5.98
C LEU A 12 9.43 -2.25 -5.17
N VAL A 13 9.73 -2.08 -3.89
CA VAL A 13 10.01 -3.20 -2.97
C VAL A 13 8.91 -3.31 -1.93
N ILE A 14 8.31 -4.50 -1.84
CA ILE A 14 7.37 -4.89 -0.78
C ILE A 14 8.09 -5.90 0.10
N ALA A 15 8.31 -5.59 1.38
CA ALA A 15 9.04 -6.46 2.30
C ALA A 15 8.15 -7.05 3.39
N ILE A 16 8.27 -8.34 3.62
CA ILE A 16 7.55 -9.03 4.71
C ILE A 16 8.48 -9.10 5.92
N ASN A 17 7.98 -8.68 7.08
CA ASN A 17 8.75 -8.68 8.31
C ASN A 17 9.06 -10.12 8.76
N PRO A 18 10.28 -10.43 9.22
CA PRO A 18 10.64 -11.77 9.69
C PRO A 18 9.81 -12.32 10.86
N GLY A 19 9.15 -11.45 11.63
CA GLY A 19 8.23 -11.84 12.70
C GLY A 19 6.89 -12.39 12.20
N ILE A 20 6.55 -12.17 10.91
CA ILE A 20 5.30 -12.67 10.34
C ILE A 20 5.42 -14.17 10.03
N PRO A 21 4.50 -15.01 10.54
CA PRO A 21 4.49 -16.42 10.22
C PRO A 21 4.21 -16.64 8.73
N GLU A 22 4.79 -17.71 8.17
CA GLU A 22 4.59 -18.06 6.77
C GLU A 22 3.13 -18.44 6.50
N ASP A 23 2.52 -17.75 5.55
CA ASP A 23 1.19 -18.06 5.01
C ASP A 23 1.27 -18.03 3.48
N GLY A 24 0.92 -19.16 2.84
CA GLY A 24 0.95 -19.33 1.40
C GLY A 24 0.03 -18.36 0.63
N LYS A 25 -0.92 -17.71 1.31
CA LYS A 25 -1.78 -16.69 0.70
C LYS A 25 -1.10 -15.35 0.54
N ILE A 26 -0.17 -14.97 1.41
CA ILE A 26 0.42 -13.62 1.44
C ILE A 26 1.04 -13.26 0.09
N ILE A 27 1.91 -14.12 -0.46
CA ILE A 27 2.60 -13.84 -1.72
C ILE A 27 1.62 -13.71 -2.88
N ASN A 28 0.62 -14.59 -2.96
CA ASN A 28 -0.37 -14.57 -4.05
C ASN A 28 -1.28 -13.35 -3.94
N ASN A 29 -1.75 -13.03 -2.74
CA ASN A 29 -2.60 -11.87 -2.52
C ASN A 29 -1.85 -10.55 -2.80
N ILE A 30 -0.54 -10.47 -2.52
CA ILE A 30 0.28 -9.32 -2.93
C ILE A 30 0.33 -9.21 -4.46
N LYS A 31 0.53 -10.32 -5.17
CA LYS A 31 0.56 -10.32 -6.65
C LYS A 31 -0.77 -9.87 -7.24
N ASP A 32 -1.88 -10.36 -6.71
CA ASP A 32 -3.23 -10.00 -7.15
C ASP A 32 -3.51 -8.52 -6.84
N MET A 33 -3.23 -8.08 -5.61
CA MET A 33 -3.35 -6.69 -5.19
C MET A 33 -2.57 -5.75 -6.11
N MET A 34 -1.33 -6.08 -6.45
CA MET A 34 -0.49 -5.24 -7.31
C MET A 34 -0.93 -5.26 -8.77
N THR A 35 -1.47 -6.38 -9.24
CA THR A 35 -2.05 -6.48 -10.58
C THR A 35 -3.27 -5.56 -10.71
N ASP A 36 -4.18 -5.62 -9.74
CA ASP A 36 -5.35 -4.75 -9.66
C ASP A 36 -4.97 -3.28 -9.48
N ALA A 37 -4.01 -3.00 -8.59
CA ALA A 37 -3.50 -1.65 -8.36
C ALA A 37 -2.91 -1.03 -9.63
N SER A 38 -2.16 -1.82 -10.42
CA SER A 38 -1.56 -1.35 -11.67
C SER A 38 -2.63 -1.00 -12.70
N ALA A 39 -3.64 -1.86 -12.88
CA ALA A 39 -4.77 -1.60 -13.77
C ALA A 39 -5.60 -0.39 -13.34
N TYR A 40 -5.83 -0.25 -12.03
CA TYR A 40 -6.59 0.86 -11.46
C TYR A 40 -5.85 2.19 -11.61
N LEU A 41 -4.57 2.24 -11.23
CA LEU A 41 -3.72 3.43 -11.37
C LEU A 41 -3.63 3.89 -12.83
N PHE A 42 -3.50 2.95 -13.77
CA PHE A 42 -3.46 3.26 -15.20
C PHE A 42 -4.74 3.93 -15.66
N SER A 43 -5.89 3.40 -15.25
CA SER A 43 -7.19 3.98 -15.57
C SER A 43 -7.39 5.34 -14.91
N ALA A 44 -7.10 5.44 -13.61
CA ALA A 44 -7.29 6.64 -12.80
C ALA A 44 -6.41 7.82 -13.25
N THR A 45 -5.20 7.53 -13.74
CA THR A 45 -4.25 8.55 -14.23
C THR A 45 -4.42 8.87 -15.71
N GLN A 46 -5.51 8.47 -16.35
CA GLN A 46 -5.73 8.63 -17.80
C GLN A 46 -4.58 8.03 -18.64
N ARG A 47 -4.16 6.81 -18.28
CA ARG A 47 -3.14 6.01 -18.97
C ARG A 47 -1.70 6.55 -18.83
N ARG A 48 -1.40 7.23 -17.71
CA ARG A 48 -0.10 7.90 -17.49
C ARG A 48 0.82 7.22 -16.49
N ALA A 49 0.30 6.38 -15.60
CA ALA A 49 1.11 5.67 -14.62
C ALA A 49 0.59 4.24 -14.38
N TYR A 50 1.48 3.28 -14.24
CA TYR A 50 1.18 1.90 -13.85
C TYR A 50 2.38 1.28 -13.13
N PHE A 51 2.20 0.15 -12.44
CA PHE A 51 3.31 -0.60 -11.85
C PHE A 51 3.84 -1.61 -12.86
N ARG A 52 5.13 -1.48 -13.22
CA ARG A 52 5.77 -2.34 -14.22
C ARG A 52 6.55 -3.48 -13.57
N ASN A 53 7.40 -3.16 -12.60
CA ASN A 53 8.24 -4.14 -11.93
C ASN A 53 8.20 -3.92 -10.41
N ILE A 54 7.85 -4.98 -9.70
CA ILE A 54 7.76 -5.05 -8.25
C ILE A 54 8.64 -6.20 -7.76
N THR A 55 9.25 -6.04 -6.60
CA THR A 55 10.02 -7.08 -5.93
C THR A 55 9.42 -7.35 -4.57
N ILE A 56 9.06 -8.61 -4.31
CA ILE A 56 8.60 -9.05 -2.99
C ILE A 56 9.80 -9.64 -2.26
N LEU A 57 10.19 -9.02 -1.15
CA LEU A 57 11.29 -9.47 -0.30
C LEU A 57 10.76 -10.46 0.73
N ILE A 58 11.15 -11.72 0.58
CA ILE A 58 10.78 -12.84 1.47
C ILE A 58 11.74 -12.88 2.67
N PRO A 59 11.25 -13.02 3.91
CA PRO A 59 12.09 -13.05 5.09
C PRO A 59 12.88 -14.36 5.19
N LEU A 60 14.05 -14.30 5.83
CA LEU A 60 14.91 -15.46 6.04
C LEU A 60 14.33 -16.49 7.03
N THR A 61 13.28 -16.12 7.77
CA THR A 61 12.57 -17.00 8.72
C THR A 61 11.62 -17.97 8.03
N TRP A 62 11.22 -17.70 6.78
CA TRP A 62 10.38 -18.59 5.98
C TRP A 62 11.18 -19.72 5.36
N VAL A 63 10.48 -20.78 4.95
CA VAL A 63 11.11 -21.92 4.29
C VAL A 63 11.69 -21.49 2.95
N ARG A 64 12.91 -21.96 2.66
CA ARG A 64 13.57 -21.66 1.38
C ARG A 64 12.86 -22.38 0.24
N ASP A 65 12.38 -21.61 -0.71
CA ASP A 65 11.85 -22.13 -1.98
C ASP A 65 12.90 -21.95 -3.09
N PRO A 66 13.23 -23.00 -3.87
CA PRO A 66 14.12 -22.90 -5.03
C PRO A 66 13.68 -21.89 -6.11
N SER A 67 12.40 -21.53 -6.15
CA SER A 67 11.84 -20.52 -7.06
C SER A 67 12.22 -19.08 -6.68
N TYR A 68 12.69 -18.85 -5.45
CA TYR A 68 13.06 -17.51 -4.99
C TYR A 68 14.43 -17.11 -5.52
N SER A 69 14.53 -15.88 -6.02
CA SER A 69 15.79 -15.31 -6.46
C SER A 69 16.62 -14.83 -5.26
N ARG A 70 17.94 -14.84 -5.42
CA ARG A 70 18.84 -14.30 -4.40
C ARG A 70 18.70 -12.78 -4.31
N VAL A 71 18.46 -12.29 -3.11
CA VAL A 71 18.44 -10.86 -2.78
C VAL A 71 19.76 -10.19 -3.22
N LYS A 72 19.66 -9.02 -3.86
CA LYS A 72 20.83 -8.28 -4.35
C LYS A 72 21.09 -7.04 -3.51
N THR A 73 20.12 -6.14 -3.48
CA THR A 73 20.26 -4.81 -2.85
C THR A 73 19.04 -4.43 -2.02
N GLU A 74 18.01 -5.25 -2.03
CA GLU A 74 16.74 -5.04 -1.33
C GLU A 74 16.91 -5.32 0.18
N SER A 75 16.32 -4.48 1.01
CA SER A 75 16.36 -4.61 2.47
C SER A 75 15.07 -4.08 3.08
N PHE A 76 14.63 -4.67 4.20
CA PHE A 76 13.39 -4.30 4.89
C PHE A 76 13.34 -2.79 5.22
N ASP A 77 14.42 -2.23 5.78
CA ASP A 77 14.49 -0.82 6.19
C ASP A 77 14.40 0.20 5.04
N LYS A 78 14.51 -0.28 3.79
CA LYS A 78 14.47 0.55 2.58
C LYS A 78 13.29 0.19 1.67
N ALA A 79 12.38 -0.66 2.14
CA ALA A 79 11.22 -1.05 1.38
C ALA A 79 10.21 0.10 1.29
N ASP A 80 9.54 0.22 0.15
CA ASP A 80 8.48 1.20 -0.05
C ASP A 80 7.19 0.78 0.66
N VAL A 81 7.00 -0.53 0.81
CA VAL A 81 5.85 -1.15 1.47
C VAL A 81 6.36 -2.22 2.41
N ILE A 82 5.84 -2.25 3.63
CA ILE A 82 6.14 -3.28 4.62
C ILE A 82 4.87 -4.02 5.02
N ILE A 83 5.00 -5.33 5.20
CA ILE A 83 3.99 -6.20 5.80
C ILE A 83 4.51 -6.61 7.17
N ALA A 84 3.92 -6.06 8.21
CA ALA A 84 4.37 -6.23 9.59
C ALA A 84 3.19 -6.26 10.56
N ASP A 85 3.47 -6.59 11.82
CA ASP A 85 2.44 -6.67 12.86
C ASP A 85 1.69 -5.34 13.02
N PRO A 86 0.41 -5.38 13.41
CA PRO A 86 -0.39 -4.18 13.62
C PRO A 86 0.22 -3.29 14.71
N PHE A 87 0.21 -1.98 14.48
CA PHE A 87 0.46 -1.03 15.55
C PHE A 87 -0.79 -0.89 16.43
N LEU A 88 -0.61 -0.85 17.75
CA LEU A 88 -1.71 -0.75 18.74
C LEU A 88 -2.76 0.34 18.43
N LYS A 89 -2.34 1.44 17.81
CA LYS A 89 -3.22 2.57 17.45
C LYS A 89 -4.01 2.33 16.16
N TYR A 90 -3.45 1.56 15.23
CA TYR A 90 -3.95 1.45 13.85
C TYR A 90 -4.58 0.09 13.56
N GLY A 91 -4.38 -0.92 14.41
CA GLY A 91 -4.93 -2.26 14.16
C GLY A 91 -4.50 -2.78 12.79
N ASP A 92 -5.47 -3.29 12.02
CA ASP A 92 -5.28 -3.80 10.65
C ASP A 92 -5.47 -2.72 9.56
N ASP A 93 -5.55 -1.45 9.96
CA ASP A 93 -5.81 -0.37 9.03
C ASP A 93 -4.56 -0.11 8.17
N PRO A 94 -4.70 -0.12 6.84
CA PRO A 94 -3.62 0.23 5.92
C PRO A 94 -3.29 1.72 6.07
N TYR A 95 -2.00 2.08 6.11
CA TYR A 95 -1.61 3.48 6.21
C TYR A 95 -0.23 3.76 5.60
N THR A 96 0.01 5.02 5.26
CA THR A 96 1.32 5.53 4.86
C THR A 96 1.92 6.35 5.99
N LEU A 97 3.16 6.04 6.38
CA LEU A 97 3.89 6.87 7.32
C LEU A 97 4.41 8.13 6.60
N GLN A 98 3.80 9.28 6.87
CA GLN A 98 4.17 10.57 6.28
C GLN A 98 4.35 11.63 7.38
N TYR A 99 5.55 12.22 7.45
CA TYR A 99 5.84 13.35 8.36
C TYR A 99 5.92 14.70 7.61
N GLY A 100 5.92 14.67 6.28
CA GLY A 100 6.01 15.85 5.42
C GLY A 100 4.67 16.53 5.19
N GLY A 101 4.71 17.72 4.59
CA GLY A 101 3.53 18.46 4.16
C GLY A 101 3.05 18.04 2.76
N CYS A 102 2.10 18.79 2.20
CA CYS A 102 1.57 18.51 0.86
C CYS A 102 2.69 18.52 -0.19
N GLY A 103 2.72 17.49 -1.04
CA GLY A 103 3.74 17.35 -2.09
C GLY A 103 5.04 16.67 -1.66
N GLU A 104 5.23 16.45 -0.35
CA GLU A 104 6.40 15.74 0.17
C GLU A 104 6.13 14.23 0.25
N PRO A 105 7.03 13.38 -0.26
CA PRO A 105 6.83 11.94 -0.25
C PRO A 105 6.82 11.37 1.17
N GLY A 106 5.99 10.34 1.36
CA GLY A 106 5.98 9.52 2.58
C GLY A 106 7.25 8.68 2.75
N LYS A 107 7.32 7.96 3.88
CA LYS A 107 8.43 7.06 4.21
C LYS A 107 8.21 5.64 3.70
N TYR A 108 7.08 5.05 4.05
CA TYR A 108 6.68 3.71 3.62
C TYR A 108 5.18 3.52 3.82
N ILE A 109 4.61 2.55 3.11
CA ILE A 109 3.25 2.04 3.32
C ILE A 109 3.33 0.85 4.28
N HIS A 110 2.43 0.79 5.26
CA HIS A 110 2.31 -0.30 6.21
C HIS A 110 1.02 -1.07 5.96
N PHE A 111 1.16 -2.37 5.75
CA PHE A 111 0.05 -3.32 5.75
C PHE A 111 0.26 -4.39 6.81
N THR A 112 -0.84 -4.95 7.31
CA THR A 112 -0.79 -6.10 8.21
C THR A 112 -1.00 -7.40 7.43
N PRO A 113 -0.58 -8.56 7.97
CA PRO A 113 -0.90 -9.85 7.38
C PRO A 113 -2.40 -10.03 7.20
N ASN A 114 -3.22 -9.64 8.19
CA ASN A 114 -4.67 -9.74 8.13
C ASN A 114 -5.25 -8.87 7.02
N PHE A 115 -4.79 -7.63 6.84
CA PHE A 115 -5.21 -6.80 5.70
C PHE A 115 -5.00 -7.52 4.37
N VAL A 116 -3.85 -8.20 4.23
CA VAL A 116 -3.50 -8.93 3.01
C VAL A 116 -4.30 -10.23 2.86
N THR A 117 -4.63 -10.95 3.93
CA THR A 117 -5.18 -12.32 3.87
C THR A 117 -6.66 -12.46 4.23
N ASP A 118 -7.24 -11.55 5.02
CA ASP A 118 -8.63 -11.62 5.47
C ASP A 118 -9.56 -10.90 4.49
N ASP A 119 -10.36 -11.67 3.75
CA ASP A 119 -11.33 -11.16 2.77
C ASP A 119 -12.54 -10.47 3.41
N SER A 120 -12.76 -10.64 4.72
CA SER A 120 -13.82 -9.90 5.42
C SER A 120 -13.59 -8.38 5.34
N LEU A 121 -12.31 -7.96 5.30
CA LEU A 121 -11.88 -6.56 5.20
C LEU A 121 -12.17 -5.94 3.83
N LEU A 122 -12.43 -6.74 2.78
CA LEU A 122 -12.87 -6.23 1.48
C LEU A 122 -14.22 -5.51 1.57
N THR A 123 -15.08 -5.88 2.52
CA THR A 123 -16.37 -5.21 2.71
C THR A 123 -16.23 -3.84 3.37
N VAL A 124 -15.15 -3.63 4.12
CA VAL A 124 -14.85 -2.40 4.85
C VAL A 124 -14.04 -1.44 3.98
N TYR A 125 -12.93 -1.92 3.40
CA TYR A 125 -11.98 -1.10 2.63
C TYR A 125 -12.21 -1.13 1.12
N GLY A 126 -12.94 -2.12 0.62
CA GLY A 126 -13.04 -2.39 -0.81
C GLY A 126 -11.84 -3.18 -1.35
N PRO A 127 -11.66 -3.19 -2.69
CA PRO A 127 -10.59 -3.95 -3.32
C PRO A 127 -9.20 -3.47 -2.87
N ARG A 128 -8.35 -4.40 -2.43
CA ARG A 128 -6.98 -4.12 -1.94
C ARG A 128 -6.14 -3.31 -2.93
N GLY A 129 -6.30 -3.54 -4.24
CA GLY A 129 -5.59 -2.77 -5.26
C GLY A 129 -5.96 -1.28 -5.28
N ARG A 130 -7.19 -0.91 -4.92
CA ARG A 130 -7.60 0.51 -4.80
C ARG A 130 -7.02 1.15 -3.55
N VAL A 131 -7.07 0.43 -2.44
CA VAL A 131 -6.44 0.84 -1.17
C VAL A 131 -4.94 1.06 -1.38
N PHE A 132 -4.28 0.14 -2.09
CA PHE A 132 -2.88 0.29 -2.44
C PHE A 132 -2.62 1.59 -3.22
N VAL A 133 -3.42 1.90 -4.23
CA VAL A 133 -3.26 3.12 -5.04
C VAL A 133 -3.51 4.37 -4.22
N HIS A 134 -4.45 4.32 -3.27
CA HIS A 134 -4.71 5.40 -2.33
C HIS A 134 -3.48 5.67 -1.45
N GLU A 135 -2.94 4.65 -0.78
CA GLU A 135 -1.70 4.78 0.01
C GLU A 135 -0.49 5.12 -0.85
N TRP A 136 -0.44 4.64 -2.09
CA TRP A 136 0.60 5.01 -3.04
C TRP A 136 0.58 6.51 -3.37
N ALA A 137 -0.61 7.12 -3.43
CA ALA A 137 -0.73 8.56 -3.64
C ALA A 137 -0.18 9.34 -2.43
N HIS A 138 -0.46 8.90 -1.21
CA HIS A 138 0.15 9.44 0.01
C HIS A 138 1.68 9.32 -0.06
N LEU A 139 2.18 8.10 -0.30
CA LEU A 139 3.62 7.83 -0.33
C LEU A 139 4.35 8.64 -1.41
N ARG A 140 3.80 8.70 -2.63
CA ARG A 140 4.52 9.24 -3.79
C ARG A 140 4.29 10.72 -4.03
N TRP A 141 3.08 11.21 -3.77
CA TRP A 141 2.68 12.57 -4.10
C TRP A 141 2.45 13.43 -2.87
N GLY A 142 2.52 12.87 -1.66
CA GLY A 142 2.32 13.62 -0.42
C GLY A 142 0.93 14.26 -0.36
N VAL A 143 -0.08 13.59 -0.92
CA VAL A 143 -1.48 14.01 -0.76
C VAL A 143 -2.00 13.50 0.58
N PHE A 144 -3.16 14.01 1.00
CA PHE A 144 -3.81 13.61 2.24
C PHE A 144 -5.23 13.16 1.93
N ASP A 145 -5.81 12.43 2.88
CA ASP A 145 -7.23 12.13 2.90
C ASP A 145 -8.05 13.41 2.74
N GLU A 146 -9.04 13.34 1.86
CA GLU A 146 -9.99 14.45 1.69
C GLU A 146 -10.83 14.60 2.98
N TYR A 147 -11.19 13.48 3.62
CA TYR A 147 -12.09 13.47 4.77
C TYR A 147 -11.41 13.89 6.07
N ASN A 148 -12.16 14.60 6.92
CA ASN A 148 -11.68 15.06 8.21
C ASN A 148 -12.16 14.14 9.33
N ASN A 149 -11.24 13.39 9.94
CA ASN A 149 -11.57 12.49 11.06
C ASN A 149 -12.02 13.24 12.33
N ASP A 150 -11.56 14.47 12.55
CA ASP A 150 -11.95 15.30 13.71
C ASP A 150 -13.32 15.98 13.51
N ARG A 151 -13.65 16.29 12.25
CA ARG A 151 -14.90 16.95 11.85
C ARG A 151 -15.51 16.25 10.64
N PRO A 152 -16.06 15.04 10.83
CA PRO A 152 -16.51 14.20 9.72
C PRO A 152 -17.72 14.75 8.98
N PHE A 153 -18.42 15.74 9.55
CA PHE A 153 -19.62 16.34 8.96
C PHE A 153 -19.60 17.86 9.06
N TYR A 154 -20.19 18.51 8.06
CA TYR A 154 -20.44 19.96 8.05
C TYR A 154 -21.85 20.26 7.52
N ILE A 155 -22.38 21.44 7.89
CA ILE A 155 -23.65 21.94 7.37
C ILE A 155 -23.37 22.68 6.06
N SER A 156 -23.89 22.16 4.95
CA SER A 156 -23.77 22.81 3.64
C SER A 156 -24.58 24.11 3.56
N GLY A 157 -24.32 24.94 2.54
CA GLY A 157 -25.07 26.18 2.32
C GLY A 157 -26.59 26.02 2.18
N ASN A 158 -27.05 24.79 1.88
CA ASN A 158 -28.47 24.44 1.80
C ASN A 158 -29.02 23.86 3.12
N LEU A 159 -28.31 24.05 4.24
CA LEU A 159 -28.64 23.54 5.58
C LEU A 159 -28.69 22.01 5.71
N ASN A 160 -28.16 21.28 4.72
CA ASN A 160 -28.05 19.83 4.78
C ASN A 160 -26.72 19.41 5.40
N ILE A 161 -26.76 18.43 6.30
CA ILE A 161 -25.55 17.78 6.85
C ILE A 161 -24.90 16.97 5.72
N GLN A 162 -23.63 17.22 5.45
CA GLN A 162 -22.82 16.49 4.50
C GLN A 162 -21.56 15.97 5.17
N ALA A 163 -21.09 14.80 4.75
CA ALA A 163 -19.76 14.34 5.15
C ALA A 163 -18.70 15.29 4.58
N THR A 164 -17.65 15.58 5.35
CA THR A 164 -16.43 16.14 4.78
C THR A 164 -15.93 15.15 3.73
N ARG A 165 -15.83 15.62 2.49
CA ARG A 165 -15.22 14.85 1.41
C ARG A 165 -13.77 14.73 1.69
#